data_AF-L9LQQ9-F1
#
_entry.id   AF-L9LQQ9-F1
#
_cell.length_a   1.000
_cell.length_b   1.000
_cell.length_c   1.000
_cell.angle_alpha   90.00
_cell.angle_beta   90.00
_cell.angle_gamma   90.00
#
_symmetry.space_group_name_H-M   'P 1'
#
loop_
_entity.id
_entity.type
_entity.pdbx_description
1 polymer ?
#
loop_
_entity_poly.entity_id
_entity_poly.type
_entity_poly.pdbx_seq_one_letter_code
_entity_poly.pdbx_strand_id
1 'polypeptide(L)'
;MPFASTTIEAQSKHIIKDSGYESFPCVVGRFRKLPNSNYGSGMASLVLPDAISCNQIMKLSLQTAELNLGGLWVANHGGIVNPHTLRIKPNAIIMANQVDSIKRLDTGSATVGLGLDFVVHLQNKIRKALLSDQLTSPSQSPLSATEVQARVSLYRQQLGSIFGRLNAELATGILNRTWDIAMRSGVLPQAPEELMQANSISFTFTNGMSAAAKLEHVTSIQNLMMNVAQMAQLDPNIMDNINLDHAVQVCGDGLGVPLDVLRTEEEIAQLRQAKQEQQQAIQQQQQMAQIGQTGLDIAKDQAKNMMPEQIGQLLEQQ
;
A
#
# COMPACT_ATOMS: atom_id res chain seq x y z
N MET A 1 20.63 14.86 -30.41
CA MET A 1 19.91 14.63 -29.13
C MET A 1 18.44 14.96 -29.33
N PRO A 2 17.49 14.06 -28.99
CA PRO A 2 16.05 14.22 -29.21
C PRO A 2 15.40 15.40 -28.48
N PHE A 3 15.97 15.88 -27.36
CA PHE A 3 15.45 17.04 -26.63
C PHE A 3 16.43 18.21 -26.74
N ALA A 4 15.95 19.38 -27.17
CA ALA A 4 16.73 20.61 -27.19
C ALA A 4 16.59 21.39 -25.87
N SER A 5 17.67 22.01 -25.42
CA SER A 5 17.76 22.83 -24.20
C SER A 5 18.50 24.12 -24.55
N THR A 6 17.72 25.16 -24.81
CA THR A 6 18.22 26.47 -25.21
C THR A 6 17.99 27.47 -24.08
N THR A 7 19.07 28.05 -23.56
CA THR A 7 19.03 29.09 -22.53
C THR A 7 19.09 30.46 -23.20
N ILE A 8 18.03 31.25 -23.03
CA ILE A 8 17.91 32.60 -23.58
C ILE A 8 17.93 33.65 -22.48
N GLU A 9 18.63 34.75 -22.72
CA GLU A 9 18.54 35.93 -21.88
C GLU A 9 17.22 36.66 -22.15
N ALA A 10 16.39 36.83 -21.11
CA ALA A 10 15.03 37.34 -21.27
C ALA A 10 14.95 38.76 -21.84
N GLN A 11 15.94 39.61 -21.56
CA GLN A 11 15.96 41.02 -21.98
C GLN A 11 16.55 41.22 -23.38
N SER A 12 17.73 40.66 -23.64
CA SER A 12 18.44 40.82 -24.92
C SER A 12 17.96 39.85 -26.01
N LYS A 13 17.22 38.80 -25.64
CA LYS A 13 16.83 37.67 -26.50
C LYS A 13 18.03 36.95 -27.14
N HIS A 14 19.22 37.12 -26.57
CA HIS A 14 20.42 36.42 -27.01
C HIS A 14 20.43 34.98 -26.47
N ILE A 15 20.84 34.03 -27.31
CA ILE A 15 21.00 32.63 -26.92
C ILE A 15 22.36 32.50 -26.22
N ILE A 16 22.34 32.19 -24.92
CA ILE A 16 23.56 32.02 -24.11
C ILE A 16 24.14 30.63 -24.33
N LYS A 17 23.28 29.61 -24.37
CA LYS A 17 23.68 28.22 -24.46
C LYS A 17 22.65 27.42 -25.23
N ASP A 18 23.11 26.70 -26.24
CA ASP A 18 22.32 25.70 -26.93
C ASP A 18 22.91 24.33 -26.64
N SER A 19 22.10 23.44 -26.08
CA SER A 19 22.48 22.10 -25.66
C SER A 19 21.34 21.14 -25.98
N GLY A 20 21.59 19.85 -25.92
CA GLY A 20 20.53 18.85 -25.97
C GLY A 20 20.59 17.88 -24.80
N TYR A 21 19.53 17.07 -24.67
CA TYR A 21 19.49 15.88 -23.84
C TYR A 21 19.01 14.67 -24.64
N GLU A 22 19.57 13.50 -24.33
CA GLU A 22 19.12 12.23 -24.90
C GLU A 22 17.83 11.71 -24.27
N SER A 23 17.62 12.00 -22.99
CA SER A 23 16.36 11.74 -22.29
C SER A 23 15.83 13.02 -21.66
N PHE A 24 14.50 13.12 -21.52
CA PHE A 24 13.84 14.35 -21.06
C PHE A 24 14.28 14.73 -19.64
N PRO A 25 14.74 15.98 -19.39
CA PRO A 25 15.34 16.39 -18.12
C PRO A 25 14.41 16.54 -16.94
N CYS A 26 13.12 16.79 -17.20
CA CYS A 26 12.17 17.13 -16.16
C CYS A 26 11.18 15.98 -15.97
N VAL A 27 11.12 15.39 -14.78
CA VAL A 27 10.05 14.43 -14.46
C VAL A 27 8.99 15.16 -13.67
N VAL A 28 7.76 15.20 -14.19
CA VAL A 28 6.63 15.90 -13.57
C VAL A 28 5.58 14.87 -13.17
N GLY A 29 5.43 14.66 -11.87
CA GLY A 29 4.37 13.80 -11.31
C GLY A 29 3.08 14.58 -11.11
N ARG A 30 1.95 14.02 -11.55
CA ARG A 30 0.63 14.62 -11.31
C ARG A 30 -0.08 13.87 -10.20
N PHE A 31 -0.60 14.62 -9.23
CA PHE A 31 -1.38 14.04 -8.14
C PHE A 31 -2.71 13.43 -8.66
N ARG A 32 -3.47 14.19 -9.44
CA ARG A 32 -4.69 13.74 -10.14
C ARG A 32 -4.70 14.22 -11.58
N LYS A 33 -4.97 13.33 -12.52
CA LYS A 33 -5.13 13.67 -13.95
C LYS A 33 -6.57 14.04 -14.25
N LEU A 34 -6.76 15.18 -14.92
CA LEU A 34 -8.03 15.53 -15.56
C LEU A 34 -7.97 15.07 -17.03
N PRO A 35 -9.05 14.47 -17.58
CA PRO A 35 -9.08 14.15 -19.00
C PRO A 35 -8.89 15.44 -19.81
N ASN A 36 -8.08 15.37 -20.86
CA ASN A 36 -7.75 16.50 -21.75
C ASN A 36 -7.06 17.71 -21.09
N SER A 37 -6.47 17.54 -19.90
CA SER A 37 -5.62 18.57 -19.27
C SER A 37 -4.17 18.11 -19.18
N ASN A 38 -3.25 19.02 -19.52
CA ASN A 38 -1.82 18.84 -19.31
C ASN A 38 -1.42 18.98 -17.84
N TYR A 39 -2.26 19.62 -17.02
CA TYR A 39 -1.98 19.91 -15.61
C TYR A 39 -2.63 18.92 -14.64
N GLY A 40 -1.93 18.65 -13.54
CA GLY A 40 -2.45 17.87 -12.43
C GLY A 40 -3.22 18.74 -11.43
N SER A 41 -4.24 18.16 -10.81
CA SER A 41 -4.96 18.77 -9.68
C SER A 41 -4.41 18.25 -8.37
N GLY A 42 -4.04 19.13 -7.43
CA GLY A 42 -3.59 18.74 -6.09
C GLY A 42 -4.74 18.45 -5.12
N MET A 43 -4.46 17.85 -3.97
CA MET A 43 -5.48 17.59 -2.94
C MET A 43 -6.13 18.86 -2.39
N ALA A 44 -5.37 19.95 -2.32
CA ALA A 44 -5.86 21.25 -1.87
C ALA A 44 -6.99 21.79 -2.75
N SER A 45 -7.02 21.47 -4.05
CA SER A 45 -8.08 21.95 -4.94
C SER A 45 -9.45 21.34 -4.61
N LEU A 46 -9.48 20.15 -4.01
CA LEU A 46 -10.73 19.47 -3.62
C LEU A 46 -11.36 20.12 -2.38
N VAL A 47 -10.53 20.65 -1.49
CA VAL A 47 -10.98 21.25 -0.22
C VAL A 47 -11.08 22.78 -0.26
N LEU A 48 -10.61 23.40 -1.34
CA LEU A 48 -10.63 24.86 -1.51
C LEU A 48 -12.01 25.51 -1.24
N PRO A 49 -13.15 25.01 -1.76
CA PRO A 49 -14.45 25.64 -1.48
C PRO A 49 -14.82 25.55 0.01
N ASP A 50 -14.55 24.42 0.66
CA ASP A 50 -14.81 24.23 2.08
C ASP A 50 -13.91 25.14 2.94
N ALA A 51 -12.64 25.32 2.56
CA ALA A 51 -11.69 26.19 3.23
C ALA A 51 -12.11 27.67 3.14
N ILE A 52 -12.55 28.12 1.96
CA ILE A 52 -13.08 29.49 1.77
C ILE A 52 -14.31 29.70 2.66
N SER A 53 -15.23 28.73 2.68
CA SER A 53 -16.46 28.79 3.48
C SER A 53 -16.14 28.83 4.97
N CYS A 54 -15.19 28.00 5.43
CA CYS A 54 -14.72 27.99 6.81
C CYS A 54 -14.13 29.36 7.22
N ASN A 55 -13.33 29.98 6.36
CA ASN A 55 -12.75 31.30 6.62
C ASN A 55 -13.83 32.39 6.69
N GLN A 56 -14.85 32.32 5.83
CA GLN A 56 -15.98 33.26 5.84
C GLN A 56 -16.81 33.13 7.13
N ILE A 57 -17.13 31.91 7.55
CA ILE A 57 -17.88 31.66 8.80
C ILE A 57 -17.05 32.07 10.01
N MET A 58 -15.75 31.80 10.03
CA MET A 58 -14.86 32.26 11.11
C MET A 58 -14.86 33.78 11.21
N LYS A 59 -14.79 34.50 10.08
CA LYS A 59 -14.87 35.95 10.04
C LYS A 59 -16.20 36.47 10.62
N LEU A 60 -17.32 35.88 10.21
CA LEU A 60 -18.65 36.22 10.74
C LEU A 60 -18.74 35.95 12.25
N SER A 61 -18.23 34.81 12.71
CA SER A 61 -18.21 34.44 14.13
C SER A 61 -17.39 35.44 14.97
N LEU A 62 -16.22 35.86 14.48
CA LEU A 62 -15.42 36.90 15.14
C LEU A 62 -16.15 38.24 15.19
N GLN A 63 -16.86 38.63 14.13
CA GLN A 63 -17.70 39.84 14.13
C GLN A 63 -18.86 39.73 15.13
N THR A 64 -19.52 38.56 15.22
CA THR A 64 -20.56 38.35 16.23
C THR A 64 -19.98 38.37 17.65
N ALA A 65 -18.79 37.81 17.87
CA ALA A 65 -18.10 37.88 19.15
C ALA A 65 -17.75 39.33 19.53
N GLU A 66 -17.26 40.12 18.56
CA GLU A 66 -17.00 41.56 18.75
C GLU A 66 -18.29 42.32 19.11
N LEU A 67 -19.41 42.07 18.41
CA LEU A 67 -20.70 42.69 18.72
C LEU A 67 -21.23 42.29 20.10
N ASN A 68 -21.00 41.05 20.55
CA ASN A 68 -21.41 40.59 21.88
C ASN A 68 -20.54 41.18 23.01
N LEU A 69 -19.23 41.27 22.78
CA LEU A 69 -18.28 41.83 23.76
C LEU A 69 -18.39 43.36 23.84
N GLY A 70 -18.43 44.04 22.69
CA GLY A 70 -18.56 45.51 22.61
C GLY A 70 -19.98 46.01 22.84
N GLY A 71 -20.98 45.16 22.58
CA GLY A 71 -22.40 45.51 22.62
C GLY A 71 -22.80 46.40 21.44
N LEU A 72 -23.99 46.18 20.90
CA LEU A 72 -24.68 47.20 20.10
C LEU A 72 -25.38 48.17 21.05
N TRP A 73 -25.26 49.47 20.80
CA TRP A 73 -25.83 50.51 21.65
C TRP A 73 -26.83 51.34 20.86
N VAL A 74 -28.02 51.51 21.42
CA VAL A 74 -29.02 52.43 20.90
C VAL A 74 -29.07 53.63 21.84
N ALA A 75 -28.92 54.83 21.28
CA ALA A 75 -29.05 56.07 22.01
C ALA A 75 -30.27 56.84 21.49
N ASN A 76 -31.10 57.35 22.42
CA ASN A 76 -32.21 58.23 22.09
C ASN A 76 -31.67 59.64 21.73
N HIS A 77 -32.25 60.28 20.73
CA HIS A 77 -31.86 61.62 20.29
C HIS A 77 -32.49 62.70 21.19
N GLY A 78 -32.11 62.71 22.46
CA GLY A 78 -32.37 63.81 23.38
C GLY A 78 -31.09 64.64 23.53
N GLY A 79 -31.17 65.96 23.35
CA GLY A 79 -30.01 66.87 23.19
C GLY A 79 -28.92 66.88 24.28
N ILE A 80 -29.00 66.03 25.30
CA ILE A 80 -28.00 65.82 26.35
C ILE A 80 -26.99 64.72 25.95
N VAL A 81 -27.42 63.71 25.19
CA VAL A 81 -26.55 62.60 24.76
C VAL A 81 -26.24 62.77 23.27
N ASN A 82 -24.99 63.07 22.95
CA ASN A 82 -24.51 63.09 21.56
C ASN A 82 -23.81 61.75 21.23
N PRO A 83 -24.39 60.91 20.34
CA PRO A 83 -23.81 59.62 19.97
C PRO A 83 -22.42 59.72 19.32
N HIS A 84 -22.09 60.84 18.66
CA HIS A 84 -20.81 61.00 17.95
C HIS A 84 -19.62 61.29 18.89
N THR A 85 -19.86 61.86 20.06
CA THR A 85 -18.82 62.19 21.05
C THR A 85 -18.76 61.21 22.21
N LEU A 86 -19.77 60.35 22.34
CA LEU A 86 -19.88 59.38 23.43
C LEU A 86 -18.81 58.29 23.30
N ARG A 87 -18.02 58.08 24.36
CA ARG A 87 -17.04 56.98 24.46
C ARG A 87 -17.38 56.09 25.64
N ILE A 88 -17.81 54.87 25.35
CA ILE A 88 -18.13 53.87 26.38
C ILE A 88 -16.81 53.23 26.82
N LYS A 89 -16.47 53.41 28.11
CA LYS A 89 -15.29 52.83 28.75
C LYS A 89 -15.70 52.19 30.08
N PRO A 90 -15.00 51.13 30.53
CA PRO A 90 -15.20 50.59 31.87
C PRO A 90 -15.09 51.70 32.93
N ASN A 91 -16.01 51.72 33.90
CA ASN A 91 -16.10 52.68 35.02
C ASN A 91 -16.36 54.16 34.65
N ALA A 92 -16.79 54.49 33.43
CA ALA A 92 -17.19 55.85 33.08
C ALA A 92 -18.63 56.16 33.56
N ILE A 93 -18.83 57.33 34.18
CA ILE A 93 -20.16 57.84 34.51
C ILE A 93 -20.72 58.55 33.27
N ILE A 94 -21.86 58.07 32.76
CA ILE A 94 -22.52 58.64 31.59
C ILE A 94 -23.75 59.43 32.06
N MET A 95 -23.82 60.71 31.68
CA MET A 95 -24.98 61.55 31.94
C MET A 95 -26.07 61.26 30.91
N ALA A 96 -27.26 60.92 31.38
CA ALA A 96 -28.42 60.62 30.55
C ALA A 96 -29.68 61.21 31.21
N ASN A 97 -30.65 61.63 30.38
CA ASN A 97 -31.92 62.18 30.88
C ASN A 97 -32.81 61.09 31.49
N GLN A 98 -32.79 59.89 30.90
CA GLN A 98 -33.49 58.70 31.39
C GLN A 98 -32.54 57.50 31.27
N VAL A 99 -32.72 56.49 32.12
CA VAL A 99 -31.92 55.25 32.11
C VAL A 99 -31.98 54.55 30.75
N ASP A 100 -33.14 54.60 30.07
CA ASP A 100 -33.32 54.04 28.73
C ASP A 100 -32.78 54.92 27.58
N SER A 101 -32.18 56.09 27.87
CA SER A 101 -31.62 56.96 26.84
C SER A 101 -30.41 56.34 26.14
N ILE A 102 -29.72 55.39 26.78
CA ILE A 102 -28.66 54.57 26.19
C ILE A 102 -28.88 53.14 26.66
N LYS A 103 -29.20 52.24 25.73
CA LYS A 103 -29.47 50.84 26.04
C LYS A 103 -28.68 49.91 25.12
N ARG A 104 -28.14 48.83 25.68
CA ARG A 104 -27.56 47.75 24.88
C ARG A 104 -28.67 47.03 24.13
N LEU A 105 -28.57 46.98 22.81
CA LEU A 105 -29.38 46.11 21.99
C LEU A 105 -28.76 44.72 22.04
N ASP A 106 -29.31 43.85 22.87
CA ASP A 106 -28.88 42.46 22.94
C ASP A 106 -29.50 41.69 21.79
N THR A 107 -28.71 41.43 20.75
CA THR A 107 -29.06 40.44 19.73
C THR A 107 -28.82 39.07 20.35
N GLY A 108 -29.90 38.38 20.75
CA GLY A 108 -29.85 37.18 21.59
C GLY A 108 -28.66 36.24 21.34
N SER A 109 -27.96 35.90 22.44
CA SER A 109 -26.70 35.13 22.51
C SER A 109 -26.69 33.74 21.83
N ALA A 110 -27.80 33.25 21.28
CA ALA A 110 -27.92 31.90 20.74
C ALA A 110 -27.24 31.69 19.37
N THR A 111 -26.90 32.75 18.64
CA THR A 111 -26.42 32.64 17.24
C THR A 111 -24.93 32.32 17.09
N VAL A 112 -24.12 32.52 18.14
CA VAL A 112 -22.65 32.26 18.08
C VAL A 112 -22.34 30.76 18.04
N GLY A 113 -23.10 29.95 18.76
CA GLY A 113 -22.87 28.50 18.85
C GLY A 113 -22.99 27.78 17.49
N LEU A 114 -24.02 28.13 16.71
CA LEU A 114 -24.24 27.55 15.38
C LEU A 114 -23.06 27.77 14.43
N GLY A 115 -22.45 28.96 14.47
CA GLY A 115 -21.28 29.27 13.64
C GLY A 115 -20.08 28.40 13.97
N LEU A 116 -19.85 28.10 15.26
CA LEU A 116 -18.74 27.26 15.70
C LEU A 116 -18.95 25.79 15.31
N ASP A 117 -20.18 25.28 15.41
CA ASP A 117 -20.51 23.91 15.02
C ASP A 117 -20.27 23.69 13.51
N PHE A 118 -20.67 24.64 12.67
CA PHE A 118 -20.39 24.58 11.23
C PHE A 118 -18.89 24.67 10.91
N VAL A 119 -18.13 25.48 11.65
CA VAL A 119 -16.66 25.52 11.51
C VAL A 119 -16.04 24.17 11.84
N VAL A 120 -16.44 23.54 12.95
CA VAL A 120 -15.95 22.21 13.34
C VAL A 120 -16.32 21.16 12.29
N HIS A 121 -17.54 21.21 11.75
CA HIS A 121 -17.96 20.32 10.67
C HIS A 121 -17.09 20.46 9.42
N LEU A 122 -16.87 21.70 8.95
CA LEU A 122 -16.03 21.96 7.78
C LEU A 122 -14.57 21.59 8.03
N GLN A 123 -14.03 21.85 9.22
CA GLN A 123 -12.67 21.43 9.58
C GLN A 123 -12.53 19.90 9.55
N ASN A 124 -13.51 19.16 10.06
CA ASN A 124 -13.48 17.70 10.01
C ASN A 124 -13.54 17.19 8.56
N LYS A 125 -14.37 17.81 7.71
CA LYS A 125 -14.43 17.50 6.28
C LYS A 125 -13.09 17.77 5.58
N ILE A 126 -12.45 18.91 5.87
CA ILE A 126 -11.13 19.27 5.33
C ILE A 126 -10.05 18.29 5.81
N ARG A 127 -10.01 17.97 7.11
CA ARG A 127 -9.06 16.99 7.67
C ARG A 127 -9.21 15.63 7.00
N LYS A 128 -10.44 15.15 6.84
CA LYS A 128 -10.72 13.87 6.17
C LYS A 128 -10.27 13.89 4.70
N ALA A 129 -10.59 14.95 3.98
CA ALA A 129 -10.24 15.09 2.57
C ALA A 129 -8.73 15.25 2.35
N LEU A 130 -8.00 15.92 3.26
CA LEU A 130 -6.54 16.04 3.23
C LEU A 130 -5.81 14.84 3.83
N LEU A 131 -6.52 13.78 4.22
CA LEU A 131 -5.94 12.61 4.87
C LEU A 131 -5.17 12.98 6.16
N SER A 132 -5.60 14.00 6.90
CA SER A 132 -4.94 14.45 8.13
C SER A 132 -5.36 13.65 9.38
N ASP A 133 -6.38 12.80 9.28
CA ASP A 133 -7.00 12.07 10.41
C ASP A 133 -6.19 10.82 10.86
N GLN A 134 -4.86 10.89 10.66
CA GLN A 134 -3.98 9.72 10.58
C GLN A 134 -3.43 9.27 11.94
N LEU A 135 -4.26 8.51 12.66
CA LEU A 135 -3.87 7.42 13.60
C LEU A 135 -4.36 7.60 15.02
N THR A 136 -4.60 8.81 15.51
CA THR A 136 -5.27 9.08 16.78
C THR A 136 -5.32 10.58 16.98
N SER A 137 -6.46 11.12 17.45
CA SER A 137 -6.33 12.25 18.37
C SER A 137 -5.67 11.68 19.64
N PRO A 138 -4.62 12.30 20.20
CA PRO A 138 -4.02 11.86 21.47
C PRO A 138 -5.02 11.78 22.65
N SER A 139 -6.26 12.24 22.45
CA SER A 139 -7.27 12.46 23.48
C SER A 139 -8.39 11.41 23.56
N GLN A 140 -8.43 10.38 22.72
CA GLN A 140 -9.43 9.30 22.84
C GLN A 140 -8.75 7.98 23.19
N SER A 141 -9.39 7.20 24.07
CA SER A 141 -8.93 5.94 24.67
C SER A 141 -8.03 5.08 23.79
N PRO A 142 -7.05 4.36 24.37
CA PRO A 142 -6.18 3.48 23.60
C PRO A 142 -7.03 2.52 22.76
N LEU A 143 -6.91 2.64 21.44
CA LEU A 143 -7.61 1.81 20.47
C LEU A 143 -7.20 0.35 20.64
N SER A 144 -8.14 -0.57 20.46
CA SER A 144 -7.84 -2.01 20.42
C SER A 144 -6.89 -2.32 19.25
N ALA A 145 -5.97 -3.27 19.44
CA ALA A 145 -4.98 -3.65 18.43
C ALA A 145 -5.63 -4.03 17.08
N THR A 146 -6.78 -4.70 17.12
CA THR A 146 -7.54 -5.09 15.92
C THR A 146 -8.12 -3.88 15.18
N GLU A 147 -8.57 -2.86 15.92
CA GLU A 147 -9.12 -1.65 15.32
C GLU A 147 -8.03 -0.80 14.67
N VAL A 148 -6.85 -0.72 15.30
CA VAL A 148 -5.67 -0.06 14.71
C VAL A 148 -5.30 -0.74 13.39
N GLN A 149 -5.23 -2.08 13.37
CA GLN A 149 -4.87 -2.82 12.16
C GLN A 149 -5.92 -2.63 11.05
N ALA A 150 -7.21 -2.69 11.36
CA ALA A 150 -8.28 -2.45 10.40
C ALA A 150 -8.23 -1.03 9.81
N ARG A 151 -7.99 -0.01 10.65
CA ARG A 151 -7.83 1.38 10.20
C ARG A 151 -6.60 1.54 9.29
N VAL A 152 -5.45 0.98 9.67
CA VAL A 152 -4.24 0.99 8.86
C VAL A 152 -4.48 0.35 7.48
N SER A 153 -5.22 -0.77 7.41
CA SER A 153 -5.57 -1.40 6.15
C SER A 153 -6.46 -0.53 5.25
N LEU A 154 -7.50 0.10 5.81
CA LEU A 154 -8.34 1.05 5.07
C LEU A 154 -7.52 2.24 4.54
N TYR A 155 -6.58 2.75 5.32
CA TYR A 155 -5.70 3.84 4.90
C TYR A 155 -4.75 3.42 3.79
N ARG A 156 -4.14 2.23 3.88
CA ARG A 156 -3.32 1.68 2.79
C ARG A 156 -4.12 1.54 1.50
N GLN A 157 -5.36 1.09 1.57
CA GLN A 157 -6.25 1.00 0.41
C GLN A 157 -6.52 2.37 -0.22
N GLN A 158 -6.81 3.40 0.59
CA GLN A 158 -7.04 4.76 0.10
C GLN A 158 -5.78 5.36 -0.55
N LEU A 159 -4.64 5.23 0.12
CA LEU A 159 -3.35 5.74 -0.34
C LEU A 159 -2.79 4.95 -1.53
N GLY A 160 -3.22 3.70 -1.71
CA GLY A 160 -2.74 2.81 -2.77
C GLY A 160 -2.88 3.39 -4.16
N SER A 161 -4.03 4.00 -4.45
CA SER A 161 -4.29 4.62 -5.75
C SER A 161 -3.44 5.86 -6.03
N ILE A 162 -3.01 6.57 -4.97
CA ILE A 162 -2.17 7.77 -5.07
C ILE A 162 -0.71 7.35 -5.25
N PHE A 163 -0.23 6.44 -4.41
CA PHE A 163 1.13 5.91 -4.49
C PHE A 163 1.39 5.15 -5.78
N GLY A 164 0.45 4.34 -6.27
CA GLY A 164 0.60 3.64 -7.54
C GLY A 164 0.82 4.62 -8.70
N ARG A 165 0.11 5.75 -8.69
CA ARG A 165 0.25 6.82 -9.69
C ARG A 165 1.57 7.57 -9.57
N LEU A 166 1.95 7.95 -8.35
CA LEU A 166 3.24 8.61 -8.09
C LEU A 166 4.41 7.70 -8.48
N ASN A 167 4.30 6.40 -8.22
CA ASN A 167 5.32 5.45 -8.65
C ASN A 167 5.39 5.39 -10.18
N ALA A 168 4.26 5.22 -10.87
CA ALA A 168 4.22 5.10 -12.32
C ALA A 168 4.65 6.39 -13.07
N GLU A 169 4.23 7.57 -12.61
CA GLU A 169 4.53 8.83 -13.31
C GLU A 169 5.86 9.48 -12.86
N LEU A 170 6.13 9.50 -11.54
CA LEU A 170 7.29 10.20 -10.99
C LEU A 170 8.46 9.24 -10.76
N ALA A 171 8.26 8.18 -9.99
CA ALA A 171 9.37 7.32 -9.59
C ALA A 171 9.96 6.53 -10.78
N THR A 172 9.12 5.93 -11.63
CA THR A 172 9.56 5.25 -12.85
C THR A 172 10.24 6.23 -13.81
N GLY A 173 9.72 7.45 -13.96
CA GLY A 173 10.34 8.48 -14.78
C GLY A 173 11.73 8.90 -14.28
N ILE A 174 11.88 9.07 -12.97
CA ILE A 174 13.18 9.37 -12.34
C ILE A 174 14.13 8.19 -12.51
N LEU A 175 13.68 6.97 -12.22
CA LEU A 175 14.50 5.76 -12.32
C LEU A 175 15.02 5.50 -13.73
N ASN A 176 14.14 5.59 -14.74
CA ASN A 176 14.53 5.49 -16.15
C ASN A 176 15.63 6.51 -16.48
N ARG A 177 15.44 7.76 -16.07
CA ARG A 177 16.44 8.82 -16.31
C ARG A 177 17.75 8.55 -15.59
N THR A 178 17.72 8.16 -14.32
CA THR A 178 18.93 7.86 -13.55
C THR A 178 19.67 6.66 -14.15
N TRP A 179 18.94 5.64 -14.61
CA TRP A 179 19.50 4.48 -15.28
C TRP A 179 20.19 4.87 -16.58
N ASP A 180 19.53 5.64 -17.45
CA ASP A 180 20.12 6.12 -18.71
C ASP A 180 21.41 6.93 -18.47
N ILE A 181 21.42 7.78 -17.45
CA ILE A 181 22.60 8.57 -17.09
C ILE A 181 23.72 7.66 -16.57
N ALA A 182 23.40 6.71 -15.69
CA ALA A 182 24.37 5.79 -15.10
C ALA A 182 24.99 4.82 -16.12
N MET A 183 24.20 4.37 -17.10
CA MET A 183 24.66 3.54 -18.21
C MET A 183 25.64 4.31 -19.10
N ARG A 184 25.33 5.58 -19.42
CA ARG A 184 26.23 6.43 -20.23
C ARG A 184 27.48 6.88 -19.50
N SER A 185 27.42 7.07 -18.19
CA SER A 185 28.58 7.45 -17.39
C SER A 185 29.52 6.27 -17.13
N GLY A 186 29.14 5.04 -17.50
CA GLY A 186 29.95 3.83 -17.29
C GLY A 186 30.14 3.47 -15.81
N VAL A 187 29.30 4.00 -14.92
CA VAL A 187 29.37 3.73 -13.47
C VAL A 187 28.81 2.35 -13.14
N LEU A 188 27.90 1.84 -13.98
CA LEU A 188 27.34 0.50 -13.82
C LEU A 188 28.31 -0.55 -14.40
N PRO A 189 28.45 -1.71 -13.74
CA PRO A 189 29.15 -2.86 -14.35
C PRO A 189 28.45 -3.27 -15.65
N GLN A 190 29.17 -3.94 -16.55
CA GLN A 190 28.57 -4.45 -17.79
C GLN A 190 27.35 -5.31 -17.45
N ALA A 191 26.22 -4.97 -18.06
CA ALA A 191 24.98 -5.70 -17.86
C ALA A 191 25.16 -7.16 -18.32
N PRO A 192 24.65 -8.15 -17.58
CA PRO A 192 24.53 -9.52 -18.05
C PRO A 192 23.90 -9.59 -19.45
N GLU A 193 24.34 -10.52 -20.30
CA GLU A 193 23.87 -10.64 -21.70
C GLU A 193 22.34 -10.72 -21.82
N GLU A 194 21.67 -11.33 -20.84
CA GLU A 194 20.21 -11.41 -20.73
C GLU A 194 19.53 -10.04 -20.67
N LEU A 195 20.15 -9.07 -20.00
CA LEU A 195 19.65 -7.70 -19.90
C LEU A 195 20.02 -6.84 -21.12
N MET A 196 21.05 -7.22 -21.87
CA MET A 196 21.43 -6.54 -23.11
C MET A 196 20.45 -6.83 -24.26
N GLN A 197 19.77 -7.97 -24.23
CA GLN A 197 18.74 -8.33 -25.22
C GLN A 197 17.34 -7.81 -24.84
N ALA A 198 17.13 -7.43 -23.58
CA ALA A 198 15.84 -6.93 -23.11
C ALA A 198 15.58 -5.49 -23.61
N ASN A 199 14.63 -5.36 -24.53
CA ASN A 199 14.24 -4.06 -25.11
C ASN A 199 13.58 -3.08 -24.13
N SER A 200 13.19 -3.51 -22.92
CA SER A 200 12.55 -2.66 -21.93
C SER A 200 12.84 -3.13 -20.50
N ILE A 201 13.35 -2.22 -19.66
CA ILE A 201 13.54 -2.45 -18.23
C ILE A 201 12.25 -2.09 -17.50
N SER A 202 11.72 -3.03 -16.72
CA SER A 202 10.59 -2.79 -15.82
C SER A 202 11.10 -2.64 -14.39
N PHE A 203 10.80 -1.50 -13.76
CA PHE A 203 11.13 -1.27 -12.36
C PHE A 203 10.00 -1.77 -11.46
N THR A 204 10.28 -2.78 -10.65
CA THR A 204 9.36 -3.27 -9.62
C THR A 204 9.69 -2.61 -8.28
N PHE A 205 8.78 -1.78 -7.75
CA PHE A 205 8.97 -1.12 -6.45
C PHE A 205 8.60 -2.07 -5.30
N THR A 206 9.60 -2.51 -4.55
CA THR A 206 9.43 -3.24 -3.28
C THR A 206 9.18 -2.27 -2.13
N ASN A 207 8.03 -1.57 -2.17
CA ASN A 207 7.60 -0.69 -1.07
C ASN A 207 6.76 -1.49 -0.05
N GLY A 208 6.66 -1.01 1.20
CA GLY A 208 5.86 -1.68 2.26
C GLY A 208 4.39 -1.90 1.92
N MET A 209 3.83 -1.12 0.98
CA MET A 209 2.48 -1.35 0.44
C MET A 209 2.43 -2.45 -0.61
N SER A 210 3.43 -2.55 -1.49
CA SER A 210 3.60 -3.68 -2.40
C SER A 210 3.82 -4.97 -1.62
N ALA A 211 4.59 -4.91 -0.52
CA ALA A 211 4.75 -6.02 0.41
C ALA A 211 3.42 -6.40 1.09
N ALA A 212 2.60 -5.43 1.50
CA ALA A 212 1.28 -5.71 2.07
C ALA A 212 0.33 -6.39 1.06
N ALA A 213 0.32 -5.94 -0.21
CA ALA A 213 -0.45 -6.59 -1.26
C ALA A 213 0.05 -8.02 -1.53
N LYS A 214 1.37 -8.21 -1.55
CA LYS A 214 2.00 -9.54 -1.63
C LYS A 214 1.58 -10.45 -0.47
N LEU A 215 1.51 -9.95 0.76
CA LEU A 215 1.03 -10.72 1.91
C LEU A 215 -0.46 -11.10 1.77
N GLU A 216 -1.30 -10.23 1.21
CA GLU A 216 -2.70 -10.56 0.90
C GLU A 216 -2.81 -11.69 -0.13
N HIS A 217 -1.96 -11.67 -1.16
CA HIS A 217 -1.84 -12.79 -2.10
C HIS A 217 -1.40 -14.09 -1.40
N VAL A 218 -0.44 -14.04 -0.48
CA VAL A 218 -0.02 -15.21 0.34
C VAL A 218 -1.20 -15.76 1.14
N THR A 219 -1.97 -14.90 1.82
CA THR A 219 -3.15 -15.32 2.59
C THR A 219 -4.22 -15.96 1.67
N SER A 220 -4.40 -15.42 0.47
CA SER A 220 -5.34 -15.95 -0.52
C SER A 220 -4.93 -17.34 -1.01
N ILE A 221 -3.63 -17.54 -1.28
CA ILE A 221 -3.07 -18.83 -1.68
C ILE A 221 -3.21 -19.85 -0.53
N GLN A 222 -2.92 -19.46 0.71
CA GLN A 222 -3.10 -20.33 1.88
C GLN A 222 -4.54 -20.78 2.06
N ASN A 223 -5.51 -19.86 1.90
CA ASN A 223 -6.93 -20.20 1.96
C ASN A 223 -7.34 -21.14 0.81
N LEU A 224 -6.83 -20.91 -0.41
CA LEU A 224 -7.06 -21.79 -1.55
C LEU A 224 -6.52 -23.21 -1.27
N MET A 225 -5.28 -23.31 -0.76
CA MET A 225 -4.68 -24.59 -0.41
C MET A 225 -5.48 -25.33 0.67
N MET A 226 -5.97 -24.64 1.71
CA MET A 226 -6.83 -25.27 2.72
C MET A 226 -8.15 -25.77 2.13
N ASN A 227 -8.79 -24.99 1.26
CA ASN A 227 -10.04 -25.40 0.61
C ASN A 227 -9.82 -26.60 -0.31
N VAL A 228 -8.74 -26.60 -1.10
CA VAL A 228 -8.42 -27.69 -2.02
C VAL A 228 -8.02 -28.95 -1.25
N ALA A 229 -7.32 -28.82 -0.12
CA ALA A 229 -7.03 -29.95 0.76
C ALA A 229 -8.30 -30.62 1.32
N GLN A 230 -9.36 -29.86 1.58
CA GLN A 230 -10.66 -30.42 1.96
C GLN A 230 -11.36 -31.10 0.78
N MET A 231 -11.30 -30.51 -0.42
CA MET A 231 -11.92 -31.09 -1.63
C MET A 231 -11.19 -32.35 -2.12
N ALA A 232 -9.87 -32.43 -1.93
CA ALA A 232 -9.07 -33.60 -2.28
C ALA A 232 -9.39 -34.85 -1.45
N GLN A 233 -10.09 -34.70 -0.32
CA GLN A 233 -10.63 -35.85 0.41
C GLN A 233 -11.78 -36.54 -0.34
N LEU A 234 -12.46 -35.82 -1.24
CA LEU A 234 -13.56 -36.32 -2.06
C LEU A 234 -13.07 -36.81 -3.43
N ASP A 235 -12.18 -36.05 -4.07
CA ASP A 235 -11.56 -36.42 -5.34
C ASP A 235 -10.07 -36.04 -5.34
N PRO A 236 -9.16 -37.02 -5.29
CA PRO A 236 -7.71 -36.79 -5.31
C PRO A 236 -7.20 -36.04 -6.55
N ASN A 237 -7.90 -36.13 -7.70
CA ASN A 237 -7.44 -35.51 -8.95
C ASN A 237 -7.55 -33.98 -8.94
N ILE A 238 -8.27 -33.40 -7.97
CA ILE A 238 -8.41 -31.95 -7.84
C ILE A 238 -7.05 -31.29 -7.50
N MET A 239 -6.13 -32.02 -6.88
CA MET A 239 -4.78 -31.53 -6.58
C MET A 239 -3.95 -31.26 -7.83
N ASP A 240 -4.22 -31.97 -8.94
CA ASP A 240 -3.47 -31.79 -10.20
C ASP A 240 -3.78 -30.45 -10.89
N ASN A 241 -4.89 -29.80 -10.51
CA ASN A 241 -5.23 -28.48 -11.02
C ASN A 241 -4.36 -27.36 -10.43
N ILE A 242 -3.61 -27.62 -9.35
CA ILE A 242 -2.77 -26.62 -8.68
C ILE A 242 -1.30 -26.97 -8.84
N ASN A 243 -0.55 -26.04 -9.44
CA ASN A 243 0.91 -26.10 -9.39
C ASN A 243 1.40 -25.69 -8.00
N LEU A 244 1.52 -26.68 -7.11
CA LEU A 244 1.97 -26.48 -5.73
C LEU A 244 3.40 -25.94 -5.65
N ASP A 245 4.27 -26.30 -6.60
CA ASP A 245 5.66 -25.85 -6.61
C ASP A 245 5.75 -24.34 -6.86
N HIS A 246 5.05 -23.88 -7.89
CA HIS A 246 4.96 -22.46 -8.19
C HIS A 246 4.23 -21.68 -7.09
N ALA A 247 3.21 -22.27 -6.46
CA ALA A 247 2.52 -21.65 -5.32
C ALA A 247 3.45 -21.40 -4.13
N VAL A 248 4.37 -22.32 -3.84
CA VAL A 248 5.38 -22.15 -2.76
C VAL A 248 6.37 -21.04 -3.11
N GLN A 249 6.84 -20.97 -4.37
CA GLN A 249 7.73 -19.89 -4.82
C GLN A 249 7.06 -18.51 -4.71
N VAL A 250 5.82 -18.39 -5.18
CA VAL A 250 5.05 -17.13 -5.08
C VAL A 250 4.80 -16.75 -3.62
N CYS A 251 4.50 -17.73 -2.76
CA CYS A 251 4.35 -17.47 -1.32
C CYS A 251 5.68 -17.01 -0.67
N GLY A 252 6.81 -17.58 -1.07
CA GLY A 252 8.13 -17.19 -0.59
C GLY A 252 8.51 -15.76 -0.99
N ASP A 253 8.28 -15.37 -2.25
CA ASP A 253 8.45 -13.99 -2.70
C ASP A 253 7.48 -13.04 -1.96
N GLY A 254 6.25 -13.51 -1.70
CA GLY A 254 5.26 -12.72 -1.00
C GLY A 254 5.58 -12.46 0.48
N LEU A 255 6.21 -13.42 1.14
CA LEU A 255 6.69 -13.34 2.51
C LEU A 255 8.04 -12.61 2.63
N GLY A 256 8.70 -12.29 1.51
CA GLY A 256 10.02 -11.67 1.49
C GLY A 256 11.13 -12.59 1.95
N VAL A 257 10.98 -13.91 1.75
CA VAL A 257 12.02 -14.89 2.05
C VAL A 257 13.17 -14.70 1.04
N PRO A 258 14.44 -14.64 1.46
CA PRO A 258 15.57 -14.56 0.53
C PRO A 258 15.53 -15.70 -0.49
N LEU A 259 15.83 -15.39 -1.75
CA LEU A 259 15.84 -16.37 -2.85
C LEU A 259 16.79 -17.54 -2.58
N ASP A 260 17.85 -17.32 -1.81
CA ASP A 260 18.81 -18.35 -1.38
C ASP A 260 18.18 -19.48 -0.54
N VAL A 261 16.99 -19.25 0.04
CA VAL A 261 16.27 -20.25 0.84
C VAL A 261 15.40 -21.15 -0.05
N LEU A 262 15.01 -20.68 -1.24
CA LEU A 262 14.19 -21.43 -2.19
C LEU A 262 15.11 -22.16 -3.17
N ARG A 263 14.84 -23.46 -3.36
CA ARG A 263 15.56 -24.27 -4.36
C ARG A 263 15.09 -23.90 -5.77
N THR A 264 16.01 -23.96 -6.72
CA THR A 264 15.70 -23.74 -8.15
C THR A 264 14.86 -24.89 -8.71
N GLU A 265 14.16 -24.65 -9.82
CA GLU A 265 13.37 -25.69 -10.49
C GLU A 265 14.23 -26.89 -10.90
N GLU A 266 15.46 -26.63 -11.33
CA GLU A 266 16.43 -27.67 -11.70
C GLU A 266 16.84 -28.54 -10.49
N GLU A 267 17.11 -27.92 -9.34
CA GLU A 267 17.42 -28.64 -8.10
C GLU A 267 16.24 -29.51 -7.62
N ILE A 268 15.01 -29.01 -7.79
CA ILE A 268 13.79 -29.76 -7.43
C ILE A 268 13.58 -30.94 -8.38
N ALA A 269 13.80 -30.76 -9.69
CA ALA A 269 13.70 -31.82 -10.69
C ALA A 269 14.72 -32.94 -10.42
N GLN A 270 15.97 -32.59 -10.16
CA GLN A 270 17.02 -33.55 -9.81
C GLN A 270 16.70 -34.31 -8.51
N LEU A 271 16.22 -33.63 -7.47
CA LEU A 271 15.80 -34.27 -6.23
C LEU A 271 14.62 -35.23 -6.42
N ARG A 272 13.67 -34.89 -7.28
CA ARG A 272 12.53 -35.76 -7.60
C ARG A 272 12.94 -36.98 -8.40
N GLN A 273 13.83 -36.80 -9.37
CA GLN A 273 14.38 -37.90 -10.15
C GLN A 273 15.18 -38.85 -9.25
N ALA A 274 16.04 -38.33 -8.39
CA ALA A 274 16.77 -39.13 -7.39
C ALA A 274 15.83 -39.87 -6.42
N LYS A 275 14.72 -39.23 -6.00
CA LYS A 275 13.71 -39.88 -5.15
C LYS A 275 12.94 -40.97 -5.89
N GLN A 276 12.59 -40.76 -7.15
CA GLN A 276 11.91 -41.77 -7.98
C GLN A 276 12.81 -42.98 -8.23
N GLU A 277 14.08 -42.75 -8.55
CA GLU A 277 15.08 -43.82 -8.69
C GLU A 277 15.26 -44.60 -7.38
N GLN A 278 15.31 -43.89 -6.25
CA GLN A 278 15.40 -44.51 -4.93
C GLN A 278 14.13 -45.30 -4.57
N GLN A 279 12.93 -44.81 -4.92
CA GLN A 279 11.68 -45.52 -4.72
C GLN A 279 11.56 -46.77 -5.59
N GLN A 280 11.99 -46.71 -6.85
CA GLN A 280 12.04 -47.86 -7.75
C GLN A 280 13.04 -48.91 -7.27
N ALA A 281 14.21 -48.49 -6.77
CA ALA A 281 15.19 -49.40 -6.19
C ALA A 281 14.64 -50.10 -4.93
N ILE A 282 13.94 -49.37 -4.05
CA ILE A 282 13.31 -49.94 -2.86
C ILE A 282 12.16 -50.89 -3.23
N GLN A 283 11.35 -50.59 -4.25
CA GLN A 283 10.31 -51.50 -4.75
C GLN A 283 10.88 -52.77 -5.37
N GLN A 284 11.95 -52.67 -6.17
CA GLN A 284 12.62 -53.85 -6.73
C GLN A 284 13.26 -54.71 -5.63
N GLN A 285 13.85 -54.08 -4.61
CA GLN A 285 14.44 -54.80 -3.49
C GLN A 285 13.37 -55.47 -2.62
N GLN A 286 12.21 -54.83 -2.40
CA GLN A 286 11.07 -55.45 -1.74
C GLN A 286 10.48 -56.60 -2.57
N GLN A 287 10.35 -56.47 -3.89
CA GLN A 287 9.90 -57.56 -4.75
C GLN A 287 10.88 -58.74 -4.74
N MET A 288 12.20 -58.49 -4.80
CA MET A 288 13.19 -59.56 -4.68
C MET A 288 13.20 -60.22 -3.29
N ALA A 289 12.99 -59.45 -2.22
CA ALA A 289 12.86 -60.02 -0.87
C ALA A 289 11.59 -60.88 -0.72
N GLN A 290 10.48 -60.49 -1.35
CA GLN A 290 9.22 -61.25 -1.34
C GLN A 290 9.33 -62.55 -2.16
N ILE A 291 9.98 -62.49 -3.33
CA ILE A 291 10.27 -63.67 -4.17
C ILE A 291 11.25 -64.62 -3.45
N GLY A 292 12.25 -64.08 -2.75
CA GLY A 292 13.20 -64.85 -1.94
C GLY A 292 12.57 -65.57 -0.75
N GLN A 293 11.58 -64.96 -0.07
CA GLN A 293 10.82 -65.63 1.00
C GLN A 293 9.93 -66.74 0.44
N THR A 294 9.23 -66.52 -0.68
CA THR A 294 8.42 -67.57 -1.31
C THR A 294 9.27 -68.74 -1.84
N GLY A 295 10.49 -68.50 -2.33
CA GLY A 295 11.41 -69.55 -2.76
C GLY A 295 11.97 -70.38 -1.60
N LEU A 296 12.22 -69.76 -0.45
CA LEU A 296 12.67 -70.45 0.76
C LEU A 296 11.57 -71.30 1.41
N ASP A 297 10.30 -70.87 1.34
CA ASP A 297 9.17 -71.65 1.85
C ASP A 297 8.84 -72.86 0.95
N ILE A 298 8.96 -72.72 -0.38
CA ILE A 298 8.84 -73.85 -1.33
C ILE A 298 10.01 -74.84 -1.18
N ALA A 299 11.25 -74.36 -0.96
CA ALA A 299 12.40 -75.21 -0.71
C ALA A 299 12.31 -75.96 0.64
N LYS A 300 11.75 -75.32 1.68
CA LYS A 300 11.50 -75.98 2.98
C LYS A 300 10.37 -77.02 2.90
N ASP A 301 9.34 -76.80 2.09
CA ASP A 301 8.27 -77.78 1.86
C ASP A 301 8.74 -78.97 1.02
N GLN A 302 9.65 -78.77 0.05
CA GLN A 302 10.29 -79.87 -0.68
C GLN A 302 11.27 -80.67 0.18
N ALA A 303 11.99 -80.03 1.12
CA ALA A 303 12.89 -80.71 2.05
C ALA A 303 12.16 -81.53 3.12
N LYS A 304 10.91 -81.17 3.48
CA LYS A 304 10.09 -81.92 4.45
C LYS A 304 9.44 -83.18 3.89
N ASN A 305 9.36 -83.34 2.57
CA ASN A 305 8.67 -84.46 1.91
C ASN A 305 9.60 -85.53 1.30
N MET A 306 10.91 -85.49 1.56
CA MET A 306 11.82 -86.60 1.18
C MET A 306 11.98 -87.57 2.36
N MET A 307 11.39 -88.76 2.21
CA MET A 307 11.47 -89.88 3.15
C MET A 307 12.87 -90.51 3.18
N PRO A 308 13.33 -91.04 4.34
CA PRO A 308 14.66 -91.63 4.54
C PRO A 308 14.81 -93.04 3.95
N GLU A 309 14.41 -93.27 2.70
CA GLU A 309 14.57 -94.56 2.01
C GLU A 309 15.38 -94.51 0.71
N GLN A 310 15.89 -93.34 0.31
CA GLN A 310 16.78 -93.22 -0.88
C GLN A 310 18.21 -92.76 -0.57
N ILE A 311 18.60 -92.68 0.71
CA ILE A 311 19.97 -92.36 1.12
C ILE A 311 20.90 -93.59 0.97
N GLY A 312 20.36 -94.81 0.83
CA GLY A 312 21.16 -96.04 0.67
C GLY A 312 21.65 -96.33 -0.76
N GLN A 313 21.03 -95.78 -1.80
CA GLN A 313 21.35 -96.11 -3.19
C GLN A 313 22.19 -95.06 -3.94
N LEU A 314 22.51 -93.93 -3.31
CA LEU A 314 23.39 -92.90 -3.87
C LEU A 314 24.84 -92.97 -3.36
N LEU A 315 25.17 -93.96 -2.51
CA LEU A 315 26.54 -94.20 -2.04
C LEU A 315 27.25 -95.38 -2.74
N GLU A 316 26.59 -96.07 -3.68
CA GLU A 316 27.20 -97.15 -4.48
C GLU A 316 27.45 -96.81 -5.95
N GLN A 317 27.10 -95.60 -6.41
CA GLN A 317 27.48 -95.11 -7.73
C GLN A 317 27.79 -93.60 -7.72
N GLN A 318 28.83 -93.19 -6.98
CA GLN A 318 29.83 -92.17 -7.34
C GLN A 318 30.71 -91.82 -6.15
#